data_AF-A0A9P8V2Q1-F1
#
_entry.id   AF-A0A9P8V2Q1-F1
#
_cell.length_a   1.000
_cell.length_b   1.000
_cell.length_c   1.000
_cell.angle_alpha   90.00
_cell.angle_beta   90.00
_cell.angle_gamma   90.00
#
_symmetry.space_group_name_H-M   'P 1'
#
loop_
_entity.id
_entity.type
_entity.pdbx_description
1 polymer ?
#
loop_
_entity_poly.entity_id
_entity_poly.type
_entity_poly.pdbx_seq_one_letter_code
_entity_poly.pdbx_strand_id
1 'polypeptide(L)'
;MQGLALGQNTITFSTYEADQELASRTRIYGDMCLNIDRSNMLYVGSVFGSMLATNTREQMADRFPWYGARINAAMRYIGTPYQLRSRRAHEFYYKPRGHAPSLQNQANARALELASAAGQQFVDEIDLHLDFDKKLYYGSQLSSSAIVVSVGYLKPWAIPTEDLIAELDRKVPFKQIHRGPVGHGIFRLSAAAICAHFLATIPAETRSQFRRIVLNEDLPSETSPECHARGLIPFCAENPLLRVERRVSIWHCVLHGSVYDSQPPVDHFSAQVALWIIEAQDLASLGMPHGSFSLLLDGDPTPEHPAHLFQTILHRDIAWQQAIEAWQVLKPQRRPIEWHLAYDDLPAVMRDITSEKSIIRCNFDPGYPVDFQSIVDEHRESTRHEFKKAHRNRMSQCRLYETVPPLPDFRTLSNQVRRRGPCPPMTQDDIEYAARERERFDAQWVEDSDWADASIGN
;
A
#
# COMPACT_ATOMS: atom_id res chain seq x y z
N MET A 1 -7.62 -12.87 35.23
CA MET A 1 -8.49 -13.92 34.64
C MET A 1 -7.84 -15.29 34.88
N GLN A 2 -8.18 -15.97 35.96
CA GLN A 2 -7.89 -17.41 36.14
C GLN A 2 -9.24 -18.13 36.09
N GLY A 3 -9.44 -19.02 35.11
CA GLY A 3 -10.64 -19.86 35.04
C GLY A 3 -11.40 -19.91 33.71
N LEU A 4 -10.97 -19.23 32.64
CA LEU A 4 -11.53 -19.50 31.30
C LEU A 4 -10.81 -20.70 30.68
N ALA A 5 -11.57 -21.73 30.32
CA ALA A 5 -11.07 -22.87 29.56
C ALA A 5 -10.70 -22.42 28.13
N LEU A 6 -9.53 -21.82 27.98
CA LEU A 6 -9.04 -21.18 26.74
C LEU A 6 -8.77 -22.17 25.59
N GLY A 7 -8.93 -23.48 25.82
CA GLY A 7 -8.69 -24.54 24.82
C GLY A 7 -9.71 -24.64 23.68
N GLN A 8 -10.86 -23.97 23.76
CA GLN A 8 -11.88 -23.92 22.69
C GLN A 8 -12.36 -22.50 22.35
N ASN A 9 -11.85 -21.47 23.04
CA ASN A 9 -12.39 -20.13 22.91
C ASN A 9 -11.90 -19.47 21.62
N THR A 10 -12.85 -18.95 20.86
CA THR A 10 -12.60 -18.03 19.75
C THR A 10 -12.68 -16.62 20.29
N ILE A 11 -11.62 -15.84 20.10
CA ILE A 11 -11.63 -14.40 20.40
C ILE A 11 -11.82 -13.67 19.08
N THR A 12 -12.73 -12.71 19.06
CA THR A 12 -13.03 -11.92 17.87
C THR A 12 -12.66 -10.47 18.10
N PHE A 13 -11.96 -9.88 17.14
CA PHE A 13 -11.67 -8.44 17.06
C PHE A 13 -12.36 -7.89 15.82
N SER A 14 -12.90 -6.69 15.92
CA SER A 14 -13.40 -5.93 14.77
C SER A 14 -12.59 -4.65 14.60
N THR A 15 -12.76 -3.96 13.47
CA THR A 15 -12.22 -2.62 13.29
C THR A 15 -12.71 -1.71 14.44
N TYR A 16 -11.81 -0.91 15.00
CA TYR A 16 -12.10 -0.01 16.13
C TYR A 16 -12.13 1.43 15.67
N GLU A 17 -13.22 2.11 16.00
CA GLU A 17 -13.33 3.56 15.82
C GLU A 17 -12.60 4.27 16.96
N ALA A 18 -11.54 4.99 16.63
CA ALA A 18 -10.73 5.70 17.60
C ALA A 18 -11.48 6.91 18.17
N ASP A 19 -11.28 7.22 19.44
CA ASP A 19 -11.67 8.52 19.99
C ASP A 19 -10.89 9.65 19.30
N GLN A 20 -11.30 10.90 19.52
CA GLN A 20 -10.71 12.06 18.83
C GLN A 20 -9.19 12.19 19.04
N GLU A 21 -8.68 11.84 20.22
CA GLU A 21 -7.27 11.97 20.56
C GLU A 21 -6.44 10.89 19.86
N LEU A 22 -6.87 9.63 19.97
CA LEU A 22 -6.25 8.50 19.28
C LEU A 22 -6.37 8.61 17.77
N ALA A 23 -7.49 9.14 17.26
CA ALA A 23 -7.71 9.44 15.86
C ALA A 23 -6.65 10.43 15.33
N SER A 24 -6.44 11.54 16.05
CA SER A 24 -5.43 12.53 15.72
C SER A 24 -4.03 11.92 15.67
N ARG A 25 -3.65 11.14 16.69
CA ARG A 25 -2.36 10.44 16.73
C ARG A 25 -2.20 9.43 15.59
N THR A 26 -3.24 8.65 15.30
CA THR A 26 -3.26 7.64 14.24
C THR A 26 -3.06 8.27 12.88
N ARG A 27 -3.72 9.41 12.62
CA ARG A 27 -3.52 10.18 11.40
C ARG A 27 -2.07 10.63 11.24
N ILE A 28 -1.54 11.30 12.26
CA ILE A 28 -0.16 11.80 12.25
C ILE A 28 0.81 10.65 11.99
N TYR A 29 0.61 9.52 12.68
CA TYR A 29 1.43 8.32 12.49
C TYR A 29 1.31 7.74 11.08
N GLY A 30 0.11 7.70 10.51
CA GLY A 30 -0.15 7.24 9.14
C GLY A 30 0.54 8.12 8.11
N ASP A 31 0.36 9.43 8.23
CA ASP A 31 1.03 10.42 7.39
C ASP A 31 2.56 10.26 7.49
N MET A 32 3.09 10.05 8.70
CA MET A 32 4.51 9.75 8.92
C MET A 32 4.95 8.49 8.19
N CYS A 33 4.23 7.38 8.35
CA CYS A 33 4.55 6.11 7.67
C CYS A 33 4.57 6.28 6.14
N LEU A 34 3.52 6.88 5.57
CA LEU A 34 3.41 7.08 4.12
C LEU A 34 4.51 7.99 3.57
N ASN A 35 4.82 9.08 4.26
CA ASN A 35 5.88 10.00 3.83
C ASN A 35 7.26 9.35 3.93
N ILE A 36 7.54 8.64 5.03
CA ILE A 36 8.80 7.91 5.20
C ILE A 36 8.95 6.82 4.13
N ASP A 37 7.91 6.04 3.87
CA ASP A 37 7.94 4.98 2.86
C ASP A 37 8.16 5.56 1.46
N ARG A 38 7.43 6.63 1.11
CA ARG A 38 7.63 7.36 -0.16
C ARG A 38 9.04 7.90 -0.29
N SER A 39 9.56 8.52 0.77
CA SER A 39 10.93 9.02 0.82
C SER A 39 11.95 7.90 0.66
N ASN A 40 11.81 6.80 1.41
CA ASN A 40 12.69 5.64 1.32
C ASN A 40 12.72 5.07 -0.10
N MET A 41 11.55 4.95 -0.75
CA MET A 41 11.44 4.54 -2.15
C MET A 41 12.16 5.50 -3.10
N LEU A 42 11.98 6.81 -2.93
CA LEU A 42 12.63 7.83 -3.75
C LEU A 42 14.15 7.74 -3.63
N TYR A 43 14.67 7.68 -2.40
CA TYR A 43 16.11 7.64 -2.14
C TYR A 43 16.75 6.35 -2.61
N VAL A 44 16.10 5.21 -2.37
CA VAL A 44 16.50 3.95 -2.99
C VAL A 44 16.58 4.10 -4.51
N GLY A 45 15.56 4.69 -5.13
CA GLY A 45 15.55 4.80 -6.57
C GLY A 45 16.63 5.71 -7.15
N SER A 46 16.92 6.83 -6.49
CA SER A 46 17.81 7.87 -7.00
C SER A 46 19.27 7.68 -6.58
N VAL A 47 19.55 7.17 -5.38
CA VAL A 47 20.89 7.12 -4.78
C VAL A 47 21.48 5.70 -4.76
N PHE A 48 20.65 4.66 -4.57
CA PHE A 48 21.17 3.33 -4.21
C PHE A 48 21.87 2.60 -5.35
N GLY A 49 21.35 2.72 -6.57
CA GLY A 49 21.86 1.93 -7.70
C GLY A 49 23.34 2.19 -7.99
N SER A 50 23.79 3.45 -7.89
CA SER A 50 25.18 3.82 -8.22
C SER A 50 26.14 3.88 -7.04
N MET A 51 25.63 4.03 -5.81
CA MET A 51 26.48 4.34 -4.64
C MET A 51 26.65 3.19 -3.65
N LEU A 52 25.84 2.12 -3.75
CA LEU A 52 26.01 0.99 -2.85
C LEU A 52 27.36 0.29 -3.08
N ALA A 53 28.18 0.24 -2.02
CA ALA A 53 29.32 -0.65 -1.95
C ALA A 53 28.91 -2.07 -2.37
N THR A 54 29.79 -2.76 -3.10
CA THR A 54 29.51 -4.12 -3.62
C THR A 54 29.05 -5.07 -2.51
N ASN A 55 29.69 -5.01 -1.34
CA ASN A 55 29.32 -5.82 -0.17
C ASN A 55 27.86 -5.55 0.27
N THR A 56 27.41 -4.30 0.34
CA THR A 56 26.02 -3.98 0.70
C THR A 56 25.03 -4.52 -0.33
N ARG A 57 25.38 -4.49 -1.62
CA ARG A 57 24.55 -5.10 -2.68
C ARG A 57 24.46 -6.60 -2.54
N GLU A 58 25.56 -7.27 -2.23
CA GLU A 58 25.60 -8.71 -1.99
C GLU A 58 24.76 -9.10 -0.76
N GLN A 59 24.86 -8.36 0.35
CA GLN A 59 24.02 -8.56 1.53
C GLN A 59 22.53 -8.37 1.23
N MET A 60 22.17 -7.34 0.44
CA MET A 60 20.79 -7.15 0.02
C MET A 60 20.30 -8.25 -0.93
N ALA A 61 21.15 -8.75 -1.82
CA ALA A 61 20.80 -9.84 -2.72
C ALA A 61 20.68 -11.20 -2.00
N ASP A 62 21.47 -11.43 -0.96
CA ASP A 62 21.35 -12.62 -0.11
C ASP A 62 20.02 -12.60 0.66
N ARG A 63 19.70 -11.45 1.28
CA ARG A 63 18.49 -11.32 2.11
C ARG A 63 17.20 -11.15 1.30
N PHE A 64 17.27 -10.42 0.20
CA PHE A 64 16.16 -10.09 -0.69
C PHE A 64 16.58 -10.31 -2.16
N PRO A 65 16.64 -11.57 -2.64
CA PRO A 65 17.15 -11.88 -3.99
C PRO A 65 16.46 -11.12 -5.11
N TRP A 66 15.13 -10.98 -5.03
CA TRP A 66 14.32 -10.22 -5.98
C TRP A 66 14.70 -8.72 -6.01
N TYR A 67 15.01 -8.16 -4.84
CA TYR A 67 15.38 -6.76 -4.69
C TYR A 67 16.80 -6.51 -5.20
N GLY A 68 17.74 -7.41 -4.91
CA GLY A 68 19.09 -7.39 -5.48
C GLY A 68 19.08 -7.49 -7.01
N ALA A 69 18.27 -8.39 -7.57
CA ALA A 69 18.09 -8.50 -9.02
C ALA A 69 17.54 -7.21 -9.64
N ARG A 70 16.60 -6.54 -8.96
CA ARG A 70 16.03 -5.26 -9.36
C ARG A 70 17.06 -4.13 -9.35
N ILE A 71 17.86 -4.01 -8.30
CA ILE A 71 18.98 -3.05 -8.23
C ILE A 71 19.93 -3.28 -9.41
N ASN A 72 20.32 -4.55 -9.66
CA ASN A 72 21.21 -4.89 -10.76
C ASN A 72 20.61 -4.60 -12.15
N ALA A 73 19.29 -4.78 -12.31
CA ALA A 73 18.59 -4.41 -13.54
C ALA A 73 18.55 -2.89 -13.73
N ALA A 74 18.26 -2.13 -12.68
CA ALA A 74 18.27 -0.67 -12.70
C ALA A 74 19.66 -0.14 -13.07
N MET A 75 20.72 -0.67 -12.48
CA MET A 75 22.10 -0.30 -12.81
C MET A 75 22.45 -0.50 -14.29
N ARG A 76 21.98 -1.60 -14.91
CA ARG A 76 22.22 -1.87 -16.33
C ARG A 76 21.45 -0.92 -17.24
N TYR A 77 20.27 -0.49 -16.81
CA TYR A 77 19.42 0.43 -17.57
C TYR A 77 19.88 1.89 -17.45
N ILE A 78 20.50 2.23 -16.33
CA ILE A 78 20.89 3.60 -15.98
C ILE A 78 22.40 3.73 -16.22
N GLY A 79 22.76 4.03 -17.47
CA GLY A 79 24.14 3.98 -17.96
C GLY A 79 25.11 4.99 -17.31
N THR A 80 24.62 5.97 -16.57
CA THR A 80 25.45 6.88 -15.73
C THR A 80 24.68 7.38 -14.49
N PRO A 81 25.37 7.78 -13.41
CA PRO A 81 24.74 8.43 -12.24
C PRO A 81 23.92 9.68 -12.58
N TYR A 82 24.25 10.37 -13.68
CA TYR A 82 23.51 11.55 -14.13
C TYR A 82 22.13 11.21 -14.70
N GLN A 83 21.92 10.00 -15.23
CA GLN A 83 20.63 9.54 -15.74
C GLN A 83 19.65 9.12 -14.62
N LEU A 84 20.14 8.91 -13.39
CA LEU A 84 19.31 8.71 -12.18
C LEU A 84 18.44 9.92 -11.87
N ARG A 85 18.86 11.13 -12.28
CA ARG A 85 18.12 12.39 -12.09
C ARG A 85 16.88 12.54 -12.98
N SER A 86 16.55 11.52 -13.77
CA SER A 86 15.40 11.55 -14.66
C SER A 86 14.20 10.84 -14.05
N ARG A 87 13.00 11.30 -14.40
CA ARG A 87 11.69 10.66 -14.13
C ARG A 87 11.67 9.13 -14.38
N ARG A 88 12.63 8.61 -15.18
CA ARG A 88 12.80 7.19 -15.52
C ARG A 88 13.25 6.30 -14.36
N ALA A 89 14.10 6.80 -13.46
CA ALA A 89 14.49 6.02 -12.28
C ALA A 89 13.28 5.88 -11.34
N HIS A 90 12.57 7.00 -11.11
CA HIS A 90 11.37 7.04 -10.29
C HIS A 90 10.32 5.99 -10.70
N GLU A 91 9.96 5.89 -11.97
CA GLU A 91 8.99 4.90 -12.48
C GLU A 91 9.44 3.44 -12.27
N PHE A 92 10.75 3.17 -12.32
CA PHE A 92 11.29 1.82 -12.12
C PHE A 92 11.24 1.37 -10.67
N TYR A 93 11.27 2.27 -9.69
CA TYR A 93 11.26 1.95 -8.24
C TYR A 93 9.89 2.14 -7.58
N TYR A 94 9.00 2.95 -8.16
CA TYR A 94 7.73 3.33 -7.50
C TYR A 94 6.70 2.20 -7.40
N LYS A 95 6.76 1.23 -8.32
CA LYS A 95 5.77 0.14 -8.35
C LYS A 95 6.37 -1.10 -7.70
N PRO A 96 5.79 -1.63 -6.61
CA PRO A 96 6.11 -2.98 -6.17
C PRO A 96 5.97 -3.91 -7.38
N ARG A 97 6.96 -4.76 -7.63
CA ARG A 97 6.87 -5.80 -8.67
C ARG A 97 6.88 -7.12 -7.95
N GLY A 98 5.80 -7.89 -8.11
CA GLY A 98 5.63 -9.22 -7.51
C GLY A 98 5.27 -9.21 -6.03
N HIS A 99 5.91 -8.36 -5.23
CA HIS A 99 5.84 -8.41 -3.77
C HIS A 99 4.94 -7.36 -3.12
N ALA A 100 4.58 -7.65 -1.88
CA ALA A 100 3.81 -6.77 -1.01
C ALA A 100 4.51 -5.41 -0.83
N PRO A 101 3.79 -4.27 -0.88
CA PRO A 101 4.38 -2.95 -0.62
C PRO A 101 5.11 -2.90 0.73
N SER A 102 4.59 -3.55 1.76
CA SER A 102 5.24 -3.55 3.07
C SER A 102 6.57 -4.31 3.07
N LEU A 103 6.72 -5.37 2.24
CA LEU A 103 7.98 -6.08 2.06
C LEU A 103 8.98 -5.21 1.29
N GLN A 104 8.50 -4.49 0.27
CA GLN A 104 9.29 -3.50 -0.46
C GLN A 104 9.79 -2.38 0.46
N ASN A 105 8.93 -1.84 1.32
CA ASN A 105 9.29 -0.78 2.26
C ASN A 105 10.30 -1.28 3.29
N GLN A 106 10.17 -2.53 3.76
CA GLN A 106 11.17 -3.16 4.62
C GLN A 106 12.53 -3.32 3.91
N ALA A 107 12.53 -3.78 2.65
CA ALA A 107 13.77 -3.91 1.88
C ALA A 107 14.43 -2.54 1.65
N ASN A 108 13.64 -1.51 1.33
CA ASN A 108 14.12 -0.14 1.18
C ASN A 108 14.76 0.38 2.49
N ALA A 109 14.05 0.23 3.61
CA ALA A 109 14.55 0.66 4.93
C ALA A 109 15.84 -0.07 5.32
N ARG A 110 15.93 -1.39 5.07
CA ARG A 110 17.15 -2.16 5.34
C ARG A 110 18.31 -1.77 4.44
N ALA A 111 18.04 -1.44 3.18
CA ALA A 111 19.06 -0.93 2.28
C ALA A 111 19.63 0.38 2.83
N LEU A 112 18.77 1.31 3.24
CA LEU A 112 19.12 2.58 3.89
C LEU A 112 19.93 2.40 5.15
N GLU A 113 19.55 1.45 6.00
CA GLU A 113 20.33 1.05 7.18
C GLU A 113 21.77 0.68 6.82
N LEU A 114 21.92 -0.30 5.92
CA LEU A 114 23.24 -0.82 5.55
C LEU A 114 24.10 0.22 4.84
N ALA A 115 23.49 1.09 4.03
CA ALA A 115 24.19 2.16 3.35
C ALA A 115 24.64 3.26 4.33
N SER A 116 23.79 3.62 5.30
CA SER A 116 24.14 4.60 6.34
C SER A 116 25.29 4.12 7.24
N ALA A 117 25.34 2.82 7.51
CA ALA A 117 26.44 2.20 8.27
C ALA A 117 27.79 2.22 7.52
N ALA A 118 27.79 2.44 6.19
CA ALA A 118 29.01 2.46 5.38
C ALA A 118 29.80 3.79 5.47
N GLY A 119 29.27 4.82 6.14
CA GLY A 119 30.00 6.03 6.53
C GLY A 119 29.38 7.37 6.10
N GLN A 120 29.95 8.47 6.62
CA GLN A 120 29.48 9.85 6.42
C GLN A 120 29.37 10.27 4.95
N GLN A 121 30.21 9.71 4.08
CA GLN A 121 30.17 9.97 2.64
C GLN A 121 28.80 9.66 2.00
N PHE A 122 28.10 8.63 2.48
CA PHE A 122 26.75 8.31 1.98
C PHE A 122 25.72 9.36 2.40
N VAL A 123 25.85 9.89 3.63
CA VAL A 123 24.99 10.96 4.14
C VAL A 123 25.22 12.25 3.36
N ASP A 124 26.49 12.59 3.10
CA ASP A 124 26.86 13.80 2.36
C ASP A 124 26.35 13.76 0.90
N GLU A 125 26.41 12.59 0.24
CA GLU A 125 25.88 12.40 -1.12
C GLU A 125 24.35 12.45 -1.17
N ILE A 126 23.66 11.90 -0.15
CA ILE A 126 22.22 12.08 0.02
C ILE A 126 21.89 13.55 0.16
N ASP A 127 22.60 14.29 1.01
CA ASP A 127 22.38 15.73 1.22
C ASP A 127 22.53 16.53 -0.08
N LEU A 128 23.54 16.20 -0.89
CA LEU A 128 23.73 16.80 -2.21
C LEU A 128 22.57 16.48 -3.18
N HIS A 129 22.00 15.28 -3.11
CA HIS A 129 20.84 14.89 -3.93
C HIS A 129 19.53 15.53 -3.43
N LEU A 130 19.36 15.66 -2.11
CA LEU A 130 18.20 16.28 -1.47
C LEU A 130 18.02 17.74 -1.90
N ASP A 131 19.10 18.50 -2.01
CA ASP A 131 19.03 19.90 -2.45
C ASP A 131 18.59 20.06 -3.92
N PHE A 132 18.75 19.01 -4.74
CA PHE A 132 18.24 18.97 -6.10
C PHE A 132 16.74 18.61 -6.16
N ASP A 133 16.31 17.58 -5.42
CA ASP A 133 14.92 17.11 -5.43
C ASP A 133 13.95 18.07 -4.73
N LYS A 134 14.41 18.85 -3.73
CA LYS A 134 13.64 19.94 -3.11
C LYS A 134 13.10 20.96 -4.14
N LYS A 135 13.74 21.08 -5.31
CA LYS A 135 13.30 21.97 -6.41
C LYS A 135 12.33 21.32 -7.39
N LEU A 136 12.22 19.99 -7.42
CA LEU A 136 11.47 19.23 -8.43
C LEU A 136 10.17 18.61 -7.89
N TYR A 137 10.10 18.28 -6.60
CA TYR A 137 8.93 17.62 -6.00
C TYR A 137 8.44 18.33 -4.76
N TYR A 138 7.21 18.87 -4.88
CA TYR A 138 6.26 19.24 -3.82
C TYR A 138 6.81 19.29 -2.38
N GLY A 139 7.51 20.37 -2.02
CA GLY A 139 7.58 20.93 -0.66
C GLY A 139 8.04 20.04 0.51
N SER A 140 8.42 18.77 0.31
CA SER A 140 8.79 17.87 1.41
C SER A 140 10.21 18.16 1.87
N GLN A 141 10.35 19.02 2.88
CA GLN A 141 11.62 19.33 3.54
C GLN A 141 12.02 18.26 4.57
N LEU A 142 12.02 16.98 4.20
CA LEU A 142 12.59 15.95 5.09
C LEU A 142 14.12 16.10 5.09
N SER A 143 14.73 16.25 6.27
CA SER A 143 16.18 16.35 6.42
C SER A 143 16.85 14.97 6.27
N SER A 144 18.14 14.94 5.93
CA SER A 144 18.95 13.70 5.98
C SER A 144 18.94 13.01 7.34
N SER A 145 18.78 13.76 8.43
CA SER A 145 18.61 13.21 9.77
C SER A 145 17.31 12.41 9.92
N ALA A 146 16.23 12.79 9.21
CA ALA A 146 14.99 12.03 9.18
C ALA A 146 15.13 10.68 8.46
N ILE A 147 16.05 10.59 7.49
CA ILE A 147 16.41 9.36 6.79
C ILE A 147 17.17 8.40 7.72
N VAL A 148 18.11 8.94 8.52
CA VAL A 148 18.86 8.14 9.52
C VAL A 148 17.94 7.65 10.65
N VAL A 149 16.90 8.41 11.00
CA VAL A 149 15.90 8.01 12.01
C VAL A 149 14.97 6.91 11.52
N SER A 150 14.58 6.94 10.24
CA SER A 150 13.67 5.98 9.61
C SER A 150 14.32 4.62 9.28
N VAL A 151 15.61 4.47 9.60
CA VAL A 151 16.34 3.20 9.60
C VAL A 151 15.70 2.15 10.52
N GLY A 152 14.88 2.57 11.49
CA GLY A 152 13.89 1.70 12.12
C GLY A 152 12.59 1.70 11.31
N TYR A 153 12.27 0.57 10.66
CA TYR A 153 10.98 0.35 10.00
C TYR A 153 9.84 0.71 10.98
N LEU A 154 9.14 1.83 10.70
CA LEU A 154 7.89 2.13 11.40
C LEU A 154 6.95 0.96 11.16
N LYS A 155 6.33 0.48 12.24
CA LYS A 155 5.42 -0.66 12.19
C LYS A 155 4.03 -0.10 11.88
N PRO A 156 3.50 -0.21 10.66
CA PRO A 156 2.23 0.43 10.32
C PRO A 156 1.08 -0.10 11.19
N TRP A 157 1.21 -1.32 11.70
CA TRP A 157 0.28 -1.95 12.65
C TRP A 157 0.43 -1.54 14.11
N ALA A 158 1.33 -0.63 14.45
CA ALA A 158 1.47 -0.14 15.82
C ALA A 158 0.37 0.88 16.13
N ILE A 159 -0.21 0.78 17.34
CA ILE A 159 -1.07 1.83 17.87
C ILE A 159 -0.17 2.93 18.43
N PRO A 160 -0.22 4.17 17.89
CA PRO A 160 0.71 5.21 18.28
C PRO A 160 0.41 5.76 19.68
N THR A 161 1.46 5.89 20.49
CA THR A 161 1.44 6.58 21.79
C THR A 161 1.92 8.03 21.64
N GLU A 162 1.62 8.89 22.62
CA GLU A 162 2.15 10.27 22.64
C GLU A 162 3.67 10.30 22.59
N ASP A 163 4.33 9.47 23.41
CA ASP A 163 5.78 9.40 23.46
C ASP A 163 6.38 9.03 22.10
N LEU A 164 5.74 8.11 21.38
CA LEU A 164 6.18 7.72 20.04
C LEU A 164 6.02 8.89 19.06
N ILE A 165 4.88 9.58 19.06
CA ILE A 165 4.66 10.75 18.20
C ILE A 165 5.66 11.85 18.52
N ALA A 166 5.89 12.16 19.80
CA ALA A 166 6.86 13.16 20.24
C ALA A 166 8.30 12.77 19.87
N GLU A 167 8.64 11.48 19.97
CA GLU A 167 9.92 10.96 19.51
C GLU A 167 10.10 11.13 18.00
N LEU A 168 9.08 10.77 17.23
CA LEU A 168 9.10 10.91 15.78
C LEU A 168 9.18 12.36 15.35
N ASP A 169 8.40 13.27 15.94
CA ASP A 169 8.44 14.70 15.60
C ASP A 169 9.81 15.32 15.94
N ARG A 170 10.42 14.94 17.07
CA ARG A 170 11.78 15.39 17.42
C ARG A 170 12.83 14.93 16.41
N LYS A 171 12.66 13.72 15.88
CA LYS A 171 13.64 13.08 15.00
C LYS A 171 13.41 13.40 13.51
N VAL A 172 12.16 13.64 13.14
CA VAL A 172 11.66 13.97 11.82
C VAL A 172 10.75 15.19 11.98
N PRO A 173 11.30 16.41 12.09
CA PRO A 173 10.53 17.61 12.38
C PRO A 173 9.43 17.81 11.33
N PHE A 174 8.20 17.48 11.70
CA PHE A 174 7.07 17.30 10.78
C PHE A 174 6.33 18.62 10.49
N LYS A 175 6.86 19.74 11.01
CA LYS A 175 6.27 21.09 11.08
C LYS A 175 5.82 21.71 9.74
N GLN A 176 6.02 21.06 8.60
CA GLN A 176 5.65 21.58 7.28
C GLN A 176 4.61 20.75 6.52
N ILE A 177 4.33 19.50 6.91
CA ILE A 177 3.41 18.62 6.18
C ILE A 177 1.96 18.75 6.71
N HIS A 178 1.80 19.05 8.00
CA HIS A 178 0.49 19.23 8.65
C HIS A 178 0.03 20.69 8.64
N ARG A 179 -0.23 21.25 7.47
CA ARG A 179 -0.98 22.52 7.43
C ARG A 179 -2.44 22.36 7.06
N GLY A 180 -2.87 21.24 6.46
CA GLY A 180 -4.30 21.00 6.25
C GLY A 180 -5.05 20.81 7.57
N PRO A 181 -6.27 21.38 7.75
CA PRO A 181 -7.10 21.10 8.91
C PRO A 181 -7.24 19.58 9.07
N VAL A 182 -7.39 19.13 10.31
CA VAL A 182 -7.74 17.74 10.57
C VAL A 182 -9.13 17.53 9.98
N GLY A 183 -9.20 17.17 8.69
CA GLY A 183 -10.45 16.80 8.05
C GLY A 183 -11.16 15.83 8.98
N HIS A 184 -12.44 16.09 9.22
CA HIS A 184 -13.32 15.38 10.16
C HIS A 184 -13.62 13.93 9.73
N GLY A 185 -12.61 13.22 9.23
CA GLY A 185 -12.65 11.81 8.90
C GLY A 185 -12.71 10.97 10.16
N ILE A 186 -13.38 9.83 10.07
CA ILE A 186 -13.39 8.84 11.13
C ILE A 186 -12.10 8.05 10.99
N PHE A 187 -11.27 8.08 12.02
CA PHE A 187 -10.02 7.32 12.04
C PHE A 187 -10.28 5.98 12.71
N ARG A 188 -9.90 4.91 12.03
CA ARG A 188 -10.12 3.56 12.52
C ARG A 188 -8.84 2.76 12.54
N LEU A 189 -8.73 1.94 13.59
CA LEU A 189 -7.68 0.95 13.73
C LEU A 189 -8.18 -0.39 13.21
N SER A 190 -7.37 -1.06 12.39
CA SER A 190 -7.70 -2.39 11.89
C SER A 190 -7.87 -3.39 13.04
N ALA A 191 -8.70 -4.42 12.83
CA ALA A 191 -8.84 -5.54 13.76
C ALA A 191 -7.48 -6.19 14.09
N ALA A 192 -6.60 -6.33 13.10
CA ALA A 192 -5.27 -6.91 13.28
C ALA A 192 -4.36 -6.10 14.22
N ALA A 193 -4.31 -4.76 14.06
CA ALA A 193 -3.52 -3.88 14.92
C ALA A 193 -4.00 -3.92 16.38
N ILE A 194 -5.32 -3.91 16.61
CA ILE A 194 -5.91 -4.00 17.95
C ILE A 194 -5.57 -5.35 18.58
N CYS A 195 -5.71 -6.44 17.81
CA CYS A 195 -5.35 -7.78 18.27
C CYS A 195 -3.87 -7.84 18.65
N ALA A 196 -2.96 -7.32 17.81
CA ALA A 196 -1.53 -7.31 18.10
C ALA A 196 -1.21 -6.52 19.38
N HIS A 197 -1.86 -5.37 19.57
CA HIS A 197 -1.73 -4.56 20.78
C HIS A 197 -2.25 -5.32 22.01
N PHE A 198 -3.45 -5.88 21.96
CA PHE A 198 -4.03 -6.68 23.04
C PHE A 198 -3.12 -7.85 23.44
N LEU A 199 -2.63 -8.62 22.47
CA LEU A 199 -1.70 -9.73 22.73
C LEU A 199 -0.42 -9.23 23.42
N ALA A 200 0.12 -8.07 23.02
CA ALA A 200 1.30 -7.50 23.66
C ALA A 200 1.08 -7.16 25.15
N THR A 201 -0.15 -6.85 25.56
CA THR A 201 -0.48 -6.53 26.97
C THR A 201 -0.69 -7.74 27.87
N ILE A 202 -0.73 -8.95 27.31
CA ILE A 202 -1.04 -10.19 28.03
C ILE A 202 0.24 -10.99 28.28
N PRO A 203 0.41 -11.65 29.44
CA PRO A 203 1.56 -12.53 29.68
C PRO A 203 1.64 -13.70 28.69
N ALA A 204 2.88 -14.12 28.35
CA ALA A 204 3.14 -15.19 27.39
C ALA A 204 2.44 -16.51 27.78
N GLU A 205 2.36 -16.81 29.08
CA GLU A 205 1.69 -18.01 29.59
C GLU A 205 0.21 -18.01 29.23
N THR A 206 -0.44 -16.85 29.27
CA THR A 206 -1.86 -16.73 28.89
C THR A 206 -2.02 -16.77 27.37
N ARG A 207 -1.14 -16.09 26.61
CA ARG A 207 -1.15 -16.15 25.15
C ARG A 207 -0.97 -17.56 24.59
N SER A 208 -0.16 -18.38 25.25
CA SER A 208 0.07 -19.78 24.89
C SER A 208 -1.20 -20.65 24.96
N GLN A 209 -2.25 -20.18 25.66
CA GLN A 209 -3.51 -20.89 25.79
C GLN A 209 -4.51 -20.55 24.68
N PHE A 210 -4.31 -19.46 23.92
CA PHE A 210 -5.19 -19.13 22.81
C PHE A 210 -5.08 -20.17 21.68
N ARG A 211 -6.21 -20.43 21.02
CA ARG A 211 -6.31 -21.41 19.92
C ARG A 211 -6.87 -20.79 18.67
N ARG A 212 -7.88 -19.93 18.77
CA ARG A 212 -8.50 -19.30 17.60
C ARG A 212 -8.74 -17.81 17.82
N ILE A 213 -8.31 -17.01 16.85
CA ILE A 213 -8.60 -15.59 16.75
C ILE A 213 -9.27 -15.34 15.40
N VAL A 214 -10.36 -14.56 15.42
CA VAL A 214 -11.03 -14.05 14.22
C VAL A 214 -10.88 -12.53 14.19
N LEU A 215 -10.41 -11.99 13.08
CA LEU A 215 -10.24 -10.56 12.86
C LEU A 215 -11.22 -10.13 11.79
N ASN A 216 -12.19 -9.29 12.12
CA ASN A 216 -13.17 -8.76 11.19
C ASN A 216 -12.74 -7.34 10.77
N GLU A 217 -12.16 -7.22 9.58
CA GLU A 217 -11.94 -5.93 8.93
C GLU A 217 -13.24 -5.54 8.22
N ASP A 218 -14.16 -5.00 9.00
CA ASP A 218 -15.53 -4.65 8.60
C ASP A 218 -15.65 -3.17 8.20
N LEU A 219 -14.63 -2.34 8.44
CA LEU A 219 -14.58 -0.95 8.01
C LEU A 219 -13.17 -0.57 7.51
N PRO A 220 -13.02 0.48 6.70
CA PRO A 220 -11.71 0.96 6.30
C PRO A 220 -10.94 1.45 7.51
N SER A 221 -9.66 1.13 7.54
CA SER A 221 -8.73 1.51 8.58
C SER A 221 -7.55 2.25 7.99
N GLU A 222 -6.89 3.03 8.83
CA GLU A 222 -5.76 3.85 8.41
C GLU A 222 -4.47 3.02 8.29
N THR A 223 -3.43 3.67 7.77
CA THR A 223 -2.03 3.21 7.84
C THR A 223 -1.72 1.89 7.10
N SER A 224 -2.35 1.65 5.94
CA SER A 224 -2.13 0.43 5.14
C SER A 224 -2.51 -0.87 5.87
N PRO A 225 -3.82 -1.03 6.21
CA PRO A 225 -4.27 -2.16 7.02
C PRO A 225 -3.97 -3.52 6.40
N GLU A 226 -3.84 -3.62 5.08
CA GLU A 226 -3.45 -4.84 4.36
C GLU A 226 -2.24 -5.53 5.00
N CYS A 227 -1.23 -4.77 5.46
CA CYS A 227 0.00 -5.31 6.03
C CYS A 227 -0.08 -5.63 7.53
N HIS A 228 -1.18 -5.29 8.21
CA HIS A 228 -1.20 -5.31 9.68
C HIS A 228 -1.13 -6.70 10.31
N ALA A 229 -1.45 -7.75 9.54
CA ALA A 229 -1.26 -9.14 9.97
C ALA A 229 0.20 -9.47 10.32
N ARG A 230 1.17 -8.70 9.81
CA ARG A 230 2.60 -8.81 10.18
C ARG A 230 2.84 -8.61 11.68
N GLY A 231 2.04 -7.77 12.33
CA GLY A 231 2.10 -7.56 13.78
C GLY A 231 1.78 -8.80 14.60
N LEU A 232 1.18 -9.82 13.99
CA LEU A 232 0.80 -11.07 14.64
C LEU A 232 1.86 -12.17 14.53
N ILE A 233 2.90 -11.97 13.71
CA ILE A 233 3.97 -12.95 13.48
C ILE A 233 4.62 -13.40 14.80
N PRO A 234 5.06 -12.51 15.71
CA PRO A 234 5.72 -12.93 16.94
C PRO A 234 4.82 -13.81 17.82
N PHE A 235 3.52 -13.52 17.88
CA PHE A 235 2.58 -14.27 18.70
C PHE A 235 2.22 -15.63 18.10
N CYS A 236 2.15 -15.72 16.77
CA CYS A 236 1.97 -17.01 16.10
C CYS A 236 3.22 -17.89 16.22
N ALA A 237 4.42 -17.28 16.19
CA ALA A 237 5.67 -18.00 16.41
C ALA A 237 5.80 -18.50 17.87
N GLU A 238 5.39 -17.68 18.84
CA GLU A 238 5.34 -18.04 20.27
C GLU A 238 4.35 -19.19 20.55
N ASN A 239 3.21 -19.20 19.86
CA ASN A 239 2.16 -20.21 20.03
C ASN A 239 1.84 -20.92 18.70
N PRO A 240 2.53 -22.03 18.36
CA PRO A 240 2.31 -22.78 17.11
C PRO A 240 0.91 -23.37 16.94
N LEU A 241 0.13 -23.45 18.02
CA LEU A 241 -1.27 -23.93 18.01
C LEU A 241 -2.27 -22.80 17.75
N LEU A 242 -1.83 -21.54 17.75
CA LEU A 242 -2.69 -20.40 17.43
C LEU A 242 -3.08 -20.42 15.95
N ARG A 243 -4.36 -20.19 15.70
CA ARG A 243 -4.95 -20.03 14.36
C ARG A 243 -5.65 -18.68 14.28
N VAL A 244 -5.23 -17.87 13.31
CA VAL A 244 -5.78 -16.55 13.03
C VAL A 244 -6.51 -16.61 11.69
N GLU A 245 -7.78 -16.21 11.70
CA GLU A 245 -8.59 -16.04 10.50
C GLU A 245 -8.92 -14.55 10.36
N ARG A 246 -8.39 -13.92 9.31
CA ARG A 246 -8.67 -12.52 9.01
C ARG A 246 -9.73 -12.44 7.94
N ARG A 247 -10.87 -11.85 8.25
CA ARG A 247 -12.01 -11.65 7.35
C ARG A 247 -12.01 -10.19 6.89
N VAL A 248 -12.02 -9.97 5.58
CA VAL A 248 -11.96 -8.63 5.00
C VAL A 248 -13.20 -8.41 4.16
N SER A 249 -14.04 -7.47 4.59
CA SER A 249 -15.26 -7.10 3.89
C SER A 249 -14.92 -6.44 2.55
N ILE A 250 -15.27 -7.07 1.43
CA ILE A 250 -15.09 -6.48 0.09
C ILE A 250 -15.87 -5.16 0.01
N TRP A 251 -17.09 -5.17 0.53
CA TRP A 251 -17.99 -4.02 0.47
C TRP A 251 -17.51 -2.86 1.31
N HIS A 252 -17.23 -3.12 2.58
CA HIS A 252 -17.01 -2.06 3.54
C HIS A 252 -15.53 -1.69 3.68
N CYS A 253 -14.61 -2.62 3.42
CA CYS A 253 -13.18 -2.39 3.57
C CYS A 253 -12.50 -2.12 2.22
N VAL A 254 -12.63 -3.03 1.25
CA VAL A 254 -11.85 -2.97 -0.01
C VAL A 254 -12.34 -1.86 -0.96
N LEU A 255 -13.65 -1.77 -1.20
CA LEU A 255 -14.24 -0.81 -2.15
C LEU A 255 -14.20 0.66 -1.67
N HIS A 256 -13.84 0.90 -0.41
CA HIS A 256 -13.75 2.25 0.18
C HIS A 256 -12.31 2.73 0.41
N GLY A 257 -11.30 2.02 -0.11
CA GLY A 257 -9.87 2.34 0.07
C GLY A 257 -9.39 3.71 -0.45
N SER A 258 -10.24 4.46 -1.16
CA SER A 258 -10.00 5.89 -1.44
C SER A 258 -11.07 6.72 -0.74
N VAL A 259 -10.69 7.33 0.39
CA VAL A 259 -11.55 8.17 1.25
C VAL A 259 -12.11 9.40 0.50
N TYR A 260 -11.65 9.66 -0.73
CA TYR A 260 -11.88 10.90 -1.45
C TYR A 260 -12.97 10.84 -2.54
N ASP A 261 -13.37 9.67 -3.04
CA ASP A 261 -14.30 9.62 -4.18
C ASP A 261 -15.73 9.26 -3.80
N SER A 262 -16.69 9.98 -4.39
CA SER A 262 -18.14 9.80 -4.22
C SER A 262 -18.72 8.65 -5.06
N GLN A 263 -17.88 8.03 -5.89
CA GLN A 263 -18.14 6.82 -6.67
C GLN A 263 -16.88 5.97 -6.63
N PRO A 264 -16.94 4.64 -6.44
CA PRO A 264 -15.73 3.84 -6.48
C PRO A 264 -15.32 3.81 -7.96
N PRO A 265 -14.14 4.30 -8.35
CA PRO A 265 -13.63 3.96 -9.65
C PRO A 265 -13.45 2.44 -9.59
N VAL A 266 -14.28 1.70 -10.31
CA VAL A 266 -14.09 0.27 -10.56
C VAL A 266 -12.65 0.00 -11.01
N ASP A 267 -12.04 1.00 -11.66
CA ASP A 267 -10.64 1.13 -12.03
C ASP A 267 -9.62 0.90 -10.89
N HIS A 268 -10.02 1.00 -9.62
CA HIS A 268 -9.16 0.76 -8.46
C HIS A 268 -9.43 -0.54 -7.73
N PHE A 269 -10.54 -1.23 -8.03
CA PHE A 269 -10.91 -2.47 -7.35
C PHE A 269 -9.77 -3.50 -7.37
N SER A 270 -9.21 -3.75 -8.56
CA SER A 270 -8.11 -4.71 -8.74
C SER A 270 -6.90 -4.35 -7.89
N ALA A 271 -6.50 -3.08 -7.87
CA ALA A 271 -5.36 -2.63 -7.07
C ALA A 271 -5.61 -2.79 -5.57
N GLN A 272 -6.81 -2.41 -5.09
CA GLN A 272 -7.18 -2.51 -3.68
C GLN A 272 -7.24 -3.96 -3.21
N VAL A 273 -7.90 -4.85 -3.95
CA VAL A 273 -7.99 -6.26 -3.56
C VAL A 273 -6.63 -6.96 -3.66
N ALA A 274 -5.81 -6.61 -4.66
CA ALA A 274 -4.49 -7.19 -4.82
C ALA A 274 -3.55 -6.86 -3.65
N LEU A 275 -3.66 -5.68 -3.05
CA LEU A 275 -2.91 -5.33 -1.83
C LEU A 275 -3.15 -6.35 -0.72
N TRP A 276 -4.41 -6.64 -0.40
CA TRP A 276 -4.78 -7.63 0.61
C TRP A 276 -4.29 -9.04 0.28
N ILE A 277 -4.41 -9.43 -0.99
CA ILE A 277 -3.99 -10.75 -1.47
C ILE A 277 -2.47 -10.92 -1.33
N ILE A 278 -1.68 -9.98 -1.85
CA ILE A 278 -0.23 -10.09 -1.90
C ILE A 278 0.38 -9.92 -0.50
N GLU A 279 -0.12 -8.99 0.31
CA GLU A 279 0.32 -8.85 1.71
C GLU A 279 0.09 -10.13 2.52
N ALA A 280 -1.07 -10.77 2.35
CA ALA A 280 -1.33 -12.05 3.01
C ALA A 280 -0.42 -13.17 2.50
N GLN A 281 -0.24 -13.27 1.18
CA GLN A 281 0.64 -14.27 0.56
C GLN A 281 2.07 -14.19 1.09
N ASP A 282 2.61 -12.98 1.25
CA ASP A 282 4.00 -12.76 1.65
C ASP A 282 4.27 -13.00 3.15
N LEU A 283 3.23 -13.15 3.99
CA LEU A 283 3.38 -13.34 5.44
C LEU A 283 4.29 -14.53 5.79
N ALA A 284 4.19 -15.63 5.04
CA ALA A 284 5.03 -16.81 5.28
C ALA A 284 6.52 -16.49 5.08
N SER A 285 6.86 -15.74 4.02
CA SER A 285 8.24 -15.28 3.76
C SER A 285 8.76 -14.35 4.86
N LEU A 286 7.85 -13.66 5.55
CA LEU A 286 8.13 -12.78 6.67
C LEU A 286 8.24 -13.51 8.03
N GLY A 287 8.08 -14.83 8.03
CA GLY A 287 8.21 -15.67 9.23
C GLY A 287 6.91 -16.02 9.92
N MET A 288 5.75 -15.75 9.31
CA MET A 288 4.48 -16.29 9.80
C MET A 288 4.52 -17.83 9.75
N PRO A 289 4.29 -18.55 10.87
CA PRO A 289 4.30 -20.00 10.86
C PRO A 289 3.27 -20.60 9.90
N HIS A 290 3.63 -21.70 9.25
CA HIS A 290 2.73 -22.36 8.31
C HIS A 290 1.42 -22.79 9.01
N GLY A 291 0.29 -22.46 8.39
CA GLY A 291 -1.04 -22.80 8.90
C GLY A 291 -1.50 -21.99 10.13
N SER A 292 -0.72 -21.01 10.62
CA SER A 292 -1.18 -20.14 11.72
C SER A 292 -2.12 -19.02 11.25
N PHE A 293 -2.13 -18.69 9.96
CA PHE A 293 -2.89 -17.58 9.40
C PHE A 293 -3.69 -18.00 8.16
N SER A 294 -4.87 -17.42 8.00
CA SER A 294 -5.63 -17.45 6.75
C SER A 294 -6.37 -16.14 6.53
N LEU A 295 -6.54 -15.76 5.26
CA LEU A 295 -7.33 -14.60 4.85
C LEU A 295 -8.64 -15.08 4.22
N LEU A 296 -9.76 -14.49 4.60
CA LEU A 296 -11.06 -14.65 3.95
C LEU A 296 -11.46 -13.31 3.35
N LEU A 297 -11.58 -13.24 2.04
CA LEU A 297 -12.24 -12.14 1.34
C LEU A 297 -13.74 -12.38 1.42
N ASP A 298 -14.42 -11.50 2.15
CA ASP A 298 -15.82 -11.64 2.54
C ASP A 298 -16.71 -10.80 1.63
N GLY A 299 -17.54 -11.48 0.85
CA GLY A 299 -18.52 -10.89 -0.06
C GLY A 299 -19.94 -10.75 0.49
N ASP A 300 -20.17 -11.14 1.75
CA ASP A 300 -21.50 -11.06 2.36
C ASP A 300 -21.97 -9.60 2.47
N PRO A 301 -23.28 -9.34 2.37
CA PRO A 301 -24.39 -10.29 2.26
C PRO A 301 -24.74 -10.74 0.83
N THR A 302 -23.96 -10.33 -0.18
CA THR A 302 -24.27 -10.54 -1.60
C THR A 302 -23.08 -11.19 -2.33
N PRO A 303 -22.71 -12.44 -2.01
CA PRO A 303 -21.50 -13.09 -2.51
C PRO A 303 -21.43 -13.19 -4.05
N GLU A 304 -22.56 -13.26 -4.74
CA GLU A 304 -22.65 -13.28 -6.20
C GLU A 304 -22.07 -12.01 -6.87
N HIS A 305 -22.04 -10.89 -6.16
CA HIS A 305 -21.60 -9.62 -6.70
C HIS A 305 -20.08 -9.42 -6.65
N PRO A 306 -19.36 -9.72 -5.55
CA PRO A 306 -17.91 -9.80 -5.57
C PRO A 306 -17.43 -10.89 -6.53
N ALA A 307 -18.14 -12.01 -6.67
CA ALA A 307 -17.85 -13.00 -7.72
C ALA A 307 -17.87 -12.37 -9.12
N HIS A 308 -18.90 -11.57 -9.42
CA HIS A 308 -18.96 -10.83 -10.69
C HIS A 308 -17.81 -9.83 -10.84
N LEU A 309 -17.44 -9.09 -9.78
CA LEU A 309 -16.33 -8.14 -9.82
C LEU A 309 -14.99 -8.85 -10.07
N PHE A 310 -14.76 -9.98 -9.40
CA PHE A 310 -13.57 -10.81 -9.59
C PHE A 310 -13.47 -11.30 -11.04
N GLN A 311 -14.56 -11.86 -11.57
CA GLN A 311 -14.58 -12.40 -12.92
C GLN A 311 -14.41 -11.33 -14.00
N THR A 312 -15.08 -10.17 -13.87
CA THR A 312 -15.16 -9.17 -14.95
C THR A 312 -14.09 -8.09 -14.89
N ILE A 313 -13.54 -7.81 -13.71
CA ILE A 313 -12.57 -6.73 -13.49
C ILE A 313 -11.23 -7.30 -13.08
N LEU A 314 -11.15 -8.07 -11.98
CA LEU A 314 -9.86 -8.55 -11.47
C LEU A 314 -9.16 -9.49 -12.47
N HIS A 315 -9.83 -10.56 -12.91
CA HIS A 315 -9.24 -11.51 -13.87
C HIS A 315 -8.95 -10.87 -15.22
N ARG A 316 -9.77 -9.90 -15.64
CA ARG A 316 -9.51 -9.08 -16.83
C ARG A 316 -8.22 -8.27 -16.67
N ASP A 317 -8.05 -7.57 -15.56
CA ASP A 317 -6.88 -6.72 -15.32
C ASP A 317 -5.59 -7.52 -15.17
N ILE A 318 -5.69 -8.70 -14.57
CA ILE A 318 -4.62 -9.71 -14.54
C ILE A 318 -4.25 -10.14 -15.97
N ALA A 319 -5.23 -10.49 -16.80
CA ALA A 319 -4.96 -10.89 -18.19
C ALA A 319 -4.34 -9.75 -19.00
N TRP A 320 -4.79 -8.50 -18.83
CA TRP A 320 -4.16 -7.36 -19.47
C TRP A 320 -2.73 -7.12 -19.01
N GLN A 321 -2.45 -7.28 -17.71
CA GLN A 321 -1.07 -7.21 -17.21
C GLN A 321 -0.18 -8.25 -17.91
N GLN A 322 -0.60 -9.51 -17.91
CA GLN A 322 0.14 -10.60 -18.55
C GLN A 322 0.30 -10.38 -20.06
N ALA A 323 -0.74 -9.88 -20.73
CA ALA A 323 -0.70 -9.55 -22.15
C ALA A 323 0.28 -8.41 -22.44
N ILE A 324 0.35 -7.38 -21.58
CA ILE A 324 1.31 -6.28 -21.70
C ILE A 324 2.74 -6.82 -21.55
N GLU A 325 2.99 -7.66 -20.54
CA GLU A 325 4.30 -8.27 -20.30
C GLU A 325 4.75 -9.11 -21.50
N ALA A 326 3.87 -10.00 -21.99
CA ALA A 326 4.14 -10.83 -23.16
C ALA A 326 4.35 -10.00 -24.44
N TRP A 327 3.50 -9.01 -24.70
CA TRP A 327 3.60 -8.12 -25.85
C TRP A 327 4.90 -7.31 -25.84
N GLN A 328 5.36 -6.86 -24.67
CA GLN A 328 6.64 -6.15 -24.52
C GLN A 328 7.85 -7.03 -24.83
N VAL A 329 7.78 -8.33 -24.55
CA VAL A 329 8.83 -9.29 -24.95
C VAL A 329 8.85 -9.46 -26.46
N LEU A 330 7.68 -9.57 -27.11
CA LEU A 330 7.56 -9.70 -28.56
C LEU A 330 7.98 -8.43 -29.31
N LYS A 331 7.68 -7.25 -28.75
CA LYS A 331 7.98 -5.94 -29.33
C LYS A 331 8.78 -5.08 -28.34
N PRO A 332 10.07 -5.37 -28.12
CA PRO A 332 10.89 -4.63 -27.16
C PRO A 332 10.85 -3.13 -27.43
N GLN A 333 10.31 -2.37 -26.48
CA GLN A 333 10.24 -0.92 -26.57
C GLN A 333 11.33 -0.30 -25.71
N ARG A 334 11.85 0.86 -26.14
CA ARG A 334 12.71 1.69 -25.29
C ARG A 334 12.02 2.08 -23.97
N ARG A 335 10.70 2.23 -23.99
CA ARG A 335 9.88 2.55 -22.82
C ARG A 335 8.80 1.48 -22.64
N PRO A 336 8.81 0.72 -21.53
CA PRO A 336 7.74 -0.23 -21.25
C PRO A 336 6.38 0.48 -21.19
N ILE A 337 5.32 -0.30 -21.40
CA ILE A 337 3.96 0.10 -21.05
C ILE A 337 3.83 -0.12 -19.56
N GLU A 338 3.43 0.93 -18.85
CA GLU A 338 3.20 0.85 -17.41
C GLU A 338 1.78 0.39 -17.11
N TRP A 339 1.66 -0.38 -16.03
CA TRP A 339 0.41 -0.91 -15.50
C TRP A 339 0.15 -0.45 -14.07
N HIS A 340 -1.11 -0.49 -13.63
CA HIS A 340 -1.54 -0.07 -12.28
C HIS A 340 -1.55 -1.21 -11.26
N LEU A 341 -1.74 -2.47 -11.70
CA LEU A 341 -1.79 -3.63 -10.80
C LEU A 341 -0.38 -4.11 -10.40
N ALA A 342 0.60 -4.10 -11.32
CA ALA A 342 2.04 -4.34 -11.09
C ALA A 342 2.49 -5.50 -10.16
N TYR A 343 1.61 -6.43 -9.78
CA TYR A 343 1.98 -7.57 -8.92
C TYR A 343 2.23 -8.82 -9.77
N ASP A 344 3.49 -9.07 -10.12
CA ASP A 344 3.94 -10.21 -10.93
C ASP A 344 3.44 -11.58 -10.41
N ASP A 345 3.29 -11.74 -9.09
CA ASP A 345 2.86 -13.00 -8.47
C ASP A 345 1.33 -13.15 -8.42
N LEU A 346 0.57 -12.06 -8.57
CA LEU A 346 -0.90 -12.07 -8.48
C LEU A 346 -1.58 -13.09 -9.41
N PRO A 347 -1.18 -13.27 -10.69
CA PRO A 347 -1.77 -14.30 -11.54
C PRO A 347 -1.58 -15.72 -10.97
N ALA A 348 -0.43 -16.00 -10.37
CA ALA A 348 -0.17 -17.30 -9.75
C ALA A 348 -0.97 -17.49 -8.46
N VAL A 349 -0.99 -16.48 -7.60
CA VAL A 349 -1.77 -16.50 -6.36
C VAL A 349 -3.26 -16.66 -6.64
N MET A 350 -3.79 -16.00 -7.67
CA MET A 350 -5.19 -16.18 -8.08
C MET A 350 -5.50 -17.59 -8.55
N ARG A 351 -4.59 -18.25 -9.29
CA ARG A 351 -4.77 -19.67 -9.64
C ARG A 351 -4.84 -20.55 -8.40
N ASP A 352 -4.00 -20.29 -7.41
CA ASP A 352 -4.01 -21.04 -6.15
C ASP A 352 -5.27 -20.78 -5.31
N ILE A 353 -5.80 -19.55 -5.32
CA ILE A 353 -7.10 -19.22 -4.70
C ILE A 353 -8.22 -20.01 -5.38
N THR A 354 -8.30 -19.98 -6.71
CA THR A 354 -9.34 -20.70 -7.48
C THR A 354 -9.24 -22.23 -7.36
N SER A 355 -8.05 -22.75 -7.06
CA SER A 355 -7.78 -24.18 -6.87
C SER A 355 -7.84 -24.62 -5.41
N GLU A 356 -8.24 -23.74 -4.49
CA GLU A 356 -8.29 -23.99 -3.02
C GLU A 356 -6.95 -24.42 -2.40
N LYS A 357 -5.83 -24.00 -3.00
CA LYS A 357 -4.46 -24.28 -2.51
C LYS A 357 -3.86 -23.11 -1.73
N SER A 358 -4.47 -21.93 -1.80
CA SER A 358 -3.99 -20.73 -1.11
C SER A 358 -4.46 -20.66 0.35
N ILE A 359 -3.70 -19.93 1.17
CA ILE A 359 -4.15 -19.50 2.52
C ILE A 359 -5.26 -18.45 2.44
N ILE A 360 -5.46 -17.87 1.26
CA ILE A 360 -6.47 -16.87 0.93
C ILE A 360 -7.68 -17.60 0.37
N ARG A 361 -8.86 -17.30 0.93
CA ARG A 361 -10.13 -17.90 0.57
C ARG A 361 -11.16 -16.81 0.28
N CYS A 362 -12.19 -17.17 -0.47
CA CYS A 362 -13.37 -16.34 -0.68
C CYS A 362 -14.60 -17.12 -0.21
N ASN A 363 -15.62 -16.45 0.33
CA ASN A 363 -16.95 -17.05 0.55
C ASN A 363 -17.86 -16.91 -0.68
N PHE A 364 -17.29 -16.51 -1.81
CA PHE A 364 -17.91 -16.41 -3.12
C PHE A 364 -17.02 -17.08 -4.16
N ASP A 365 -17.55 -17.32 -5.36
CA ASP A 365 -16.77 -17.87 -6.47
C ASP A 365 -15.71 -16.85 -6.96
N PRO A 366 -14.40 -17.11 -6.81
CA PRO A 366 -13.37 -16.18 -7.28
C PRO A 366 -13.25 -16.13 -8.81
N GLY A 367 -14.01 -16.95 -9.55
CA GLY A 367 -14.03 -17.00 -11.01
C GLY A 367 -12.80 -17.68 -11.62
N TYR A 368 -12.63 -17.53 -12.93
CA TYR A 368 -11.56 -18.18 -13.69
C TYR A 368 -10.65 -17.18 -14.40
N PRO A 369 -9.34 -17.50 -14.52
CA PRO A 369 -8.40 -16.69 -15.30
C PRO A 369 -8.89 -16.45 -16.73
N VAL A 370 -8.80 -15.20 -17.18
CA VAL A 370 -9.04 -14.84 -18.57
C VAL A 370 -7.81 -15.18 -19.41
N ASP A 371 -8.02 -15.73 -20.60
CA ASP A 371 -6.92 -16.03 -21.53
C ASP A 371 -6.24 -14.73 -21.99
N PHE A 372 -5.02 -14.49 -21.52
CA PHE A 372 -4.25 -13.32 -21.95
C PHE A 372 -3.68 -13.49 -23.36
N GLN A 373 -3.53 -14.73 -23.86
CA GLN A 373 -2.93 -14.98 -25.16
C GLN A 373 -3.83 -14.45 -26.29
N SER A 374 -5.15 -14.56 -26.14
CA SER A 374 -6.08 -13.96 -27.11
C SER A 374 -5.90 -12.44 -27.23
N ILE A 375 -5.61 -11.74 -26.12
CA ILE A 375 -5.34 -10.29 -26.11
C ILE A 375 -4.02 -9.99 -26.85
N VAL A 376 -2.99 -10.80 -26.60
CA VAL A 376 -1.69 -10.67 -27.29
C VAL A 376 -1.85 -10.90 -28.79
N ASP A 377 -2.60 -11.91 -29.19
CA ASP A 377 -2.82 -12.27 -30.58
C ASP A 377 -3.65 -11.21 -31.32
N GLU A 378 -4.73 -10.71 -30.70
CA GLU A 378 -5.56 -9.61 -31.22
C GLU A 378 -4.74 -8.34 -31.47
N HIS A 379 -3.81 -8.04 -30.56
CA HIS A 379 -2.98 -6.84 -30.63
C HIS A 379 -1.54 -7.09 -31.09
N ARG A 380 -1.30 -8.25 -31.73
CA ARG A 380 0.03 -8.68 -32.14
C ARG A 380 0.69 -7.66 -33.06
N GLU A 381 -0.08 -7.14 -34.02
CA GLU A 381 0.39 -6.16 -35.00
C GLU A 381 0.23 -4.70 -34.54
N SER A 382 -0.48 -4.46 -33.44
CA SER A 382 -0.68 -3.10 -32.91
C SER A 382 0.63 -2.40 -32.56
N THR A 383 0.62 -1.08 -32.71
CA THR A 383 1.65 -0.18 -32.16
C THR A 383 1.50 -0.04 -30.65
N ARG A 384 2.54 0.45 -29.98
CA ARG A 384 2.49 0.78 -28.53
C ARG A 384 1.32 1.72 -28.19
N HIS A 385 1.03 2.68 -29.08
CA HIS A 385 -0.04 3.65 -28.85
C HIS A 385 -1.41 2.99 -28.95
N GLU A 386 -1.63 2.18 -29.98
CA GLU A 386 -2.87 1.43 -30.19
C GLU A 386 -3.12 0.43 -29.06
N PHE A 387 -2.10 -0.31 -28.64
CA PHE A 387 -2.21 -1.25 -27.52
C PHE A 387 -2.61 -0.51 -26.22
N LYS A 388 -1.93 0.61 -25.91
CA LYS A 388 -2.28 1.45 -24.75
C LYS A 388 -3.70 2.01 -24.85
N LYS A 389 -4.14 2.42 -26.04
CA LYS A 389 -5.48 2.96 -26.28
C LYS A 389 -6.54 1.89 -26.12
N ALA A 390 -6.34 0.70 -26.69
CA ALA A 390 -7.24 -0.46 -26.55
C ALA A 390 -7.44 -0.80 -25.08
N HIS A 391 -6.34 -0.89 -24.33
CA HIS A 391 -6.37 -1.06 -22.89
C HIS A 391 -7.21 0.01 -22.17
N ARG A 392 -6.90 1.31 -22.37
CA ARG A 392 -7.65 2.41 -21.72
C ARG A 392 -9.14 2.40 -22.05
N ASN A 393 -9.48 2.10 -23.30
CA ASN A 393 -10.87 1.97 -23.75
C ASN A 393 -11.58 0.82 -23.04
N ARG A 394 -10.86 -0.28 -22.76
CA ARG A 394 -11.45 -1.41 -22.05
C ARG A 394 -11.69 -1.12 -20.57
N MET A 395 -10.81 -0.35 -19.92
CA MET A 395 -11.04 0.13 -18.55
C MET A 395 -12.24 1.07 -18.50
N SER A 396 -12.33 2.01 -19.44
CA SER A 396 -13.40 3.01 -19.46
C SER A 396 -14.80 2.44 -19.72
N GLN A 397 -14.90 1.18 -20.16
CA GLN A 397 -16.18 0.47 -20.31
C GLN A 397 -16.74 -0.08 -18.99
N CYS A 398 -15.94 -0.19 -17.93
CA CYS A 398 -16.39 -0.65 -16.61
C CYS A 398 -16.78 0.52 -15.72
N ARG A 399 -17.65 1.41 -16.22
CA ARG A 399 -18.08 2.57 -15.45
C ARG A 399 -19.26 2.19 -14.57
N LEU A 400 -18.99 2.28 -13.27
CA LEU A 400 -19.92 2.25 -12.14
C LEU A 400 -20.55 0.89 -11.91
N TYR A 401 -20.16 0.30 -10.78
CA TYR A 401 -20.87 -0.83 -10.20
C TYR A 401 -21.92 -0.27 -9.24
N GLU A 402 -23.20 -0.53 -9.52
CA GLU A 402 -24.29 -0.24 -8.58
C GLU A 402 -24.48 -1.44 -7.65
N THR A 403 -24.51 -1.17 -6.35
CA THR A 403 -24.90 -2.16 -5.35
C THR A 403 -26.37 -2.50 -5.54
N VAL A 404 -26.73 -3.75 -5.26
CA VAL A 404 -28.13 -4.20 -5.30
C VAL A 404 -28.59 -4.67 -3.92
N PRO A 405 -29.91 -4.73 -3.67
CA PRO A 405 -30.44 -5.25 -2.41
C PRO A 405 -29.91 -6.65 -2.09
N PRO A 406 -29.65 -6.97 -0.79
CA PRO A 406 -29.95 -6.20 0.41
C PRO A 406 -28.96 -5.07 0.74
N LEU A 407 -27.90 -4.85 -0.05
CA LEU A 407 -27.02 -3.71 0.18
C LEU A 407 -27.75 -2.41 -0.18
N PRO A 408 -27.57 -1.34 0.61
CA PRO A 408 -28.04 -0.02 0.22
C PRO A 408 -27.22 0.46 -0.99
N ASP A 409 -27.66 1.53 -1.65
CA ASP A 409 -26.90 2.14 -2.75
C ASP A 409 -25.48 2.52 -2.29
N PHE A 410 -24.51 2.53 -3.22
CA PHE A 410 -23.11 2.76 -2.87
C PHE A 410 -22.87 4.11 -2.17
N ARG A 411 -23.66 5.13 -2.47
CA ARG A 411 -23.57 6.43 -1.78
C ARG A 411 -24.00 6.29 -0.33
N THR A 412 -25.05 5.52 -0.06
CA THR A 412 -25.49 5.18 1.29
C THR A 412 -24.47 4.33 2.03
N LEU A 413 -23.88 3.30 1.41
CA LEU A 413 -22.76 2.54 1.98
C LEU A 413 -21.57 3.44 2.32
N SER A 414 -21.17 4.29 1.36
CA SER A 414 -20.10 5.28 1.56
C SER A 414 -20.40 6.22 2.72
N ASN A 415 -21.65 6.69 2.84
CA ASN A 415 -22.07 7.54 3.94
C ASN A 415 -22.07 6.79 5.28
N GLN A 416 -22.41 5.50 5.30
CA GLN A 416 -22.32 4.66 6.51
C GLN A 416 -20.87 4.54 6.99
N VAL A 417 -19.96 4.26 6.07
CA VAL A 417 -18.51 4.24 6.33
C VAL A 417 -17.99 5.62 6.77
N ARG A 418 -18.54 6.70 6.21
CA ARG A 418 -18.16 8.10 6.47
C ARG A 418 -18.92 8.77 7.61
N ARG A 419 -19.83 8.11 8.36
CA ARG A 419 -20.71 8.74 9.37
C ARG A 419 -19.96 9.64 10.36
N ARG A 420 -19.82 10.92 9.99
CA ARG A 420 -19.21 11.95 10.82
C ARG A 420 -20.05 12.08 12.09
N GLY A 421 -19.41 12.01 13.26
CA GLY A 421 -20.01 12.55 14.48
C GLY A 421 -20.41 14.02 14.27
N PRO A 422 -21.28 14.59 15.12
CA PRO A 422 -21.64 16.00 15.02
C PRO A 422 -20.38 16.88 15.00
N CYS A 423 -20.26 17.70 13.97
CA CYS A 423 -19.12 18.58 13.75
C CYS A 423 -19.08 19.64 14.86
N PRO A 424 -17.97 19.81 15.61
CA PRO A 424 -17.73 21.07 16.29
C PRO A 424 -17.66 22.18 15.22
N PRO A 425 -18.13 23.41 15.49
CA PRO A 425 -17.99 24.50 14.53
C PRO A 425 -16.50 24.68 14.17
N MET A 426 -16.22 24.83 12.87
CA MET A 426 -14.87 25.16 12.38
C MET A 426 -14.36 26.39 13.14
N THR A 427 -13.10 26.36 13.55
CA THR A 427 -12.48 27.53 14.16
C THR A 427 -12.24 28.58 13.07
N GLN A 428 -12.15 29.86 13.47
CA GLN A 428 -11.82 30.95 12.55
C GLN A 428 -10.46 30.70 11.85
N ASP A 429 -9.51 30.08 12.56
CA ASP A 429 -8.20 29.73 12.04
C ASP A 429 -8.27 28.67 10.92
N ASP A 430 -9.17 27.68 11.05
CA ASP A 430 -9.40 26.68 10.01
C ASP A 430 -9.97 27.31 8.73
N ILE A 431 -10.89 28.26 8.88
CA ILE A 431 -11.52 28.98 7.75
C ILE A 431 -10.50 29.86 7.03
N GLU A 432 -9.70 30.62 7.78
CA GLU A 432 -8.67 31.49 7.20
C GLU A 432 -7.55 30.69 6.55
N TYR A 433 -7.20 29.53 7.10
CA TYR A 433 -6.25 28.63 6.48
C TYR A 433 -6.78 28.08 5.14
N ALA A 434 -8.02 27.58 5.11
CA ALA A 434 -8.63 27.07 3.89
C ALA A 434 -8.74 28.13 2.80
N ALA A 435 -9.02 29.39 3.17
CA ALA A 435 -9.03 30.51 2.24
C ALA A 435 -7.64 30.79 1.64
N ARG A 436 -6.58 30.81 2.47
CA ARG A 436 -5.20 31.03 2.01
C ARG A 436 -4.69 29.93 1.10
N GLU A 437 -4.99 28.66 1.39
CA GLU A 437 -4.57 27.55 0.52
C GLU A 437 -5.31 27.57 -0.82
N ARG A 438 -6.59 27.95 -0.82
CA ARG A 438 -7.35 28.09 -2.06
C ARG A 438 -6.76 29.18 -2.95
N GLU A 439 -6.44 30.34 -2.37
CA GLU A 439 -5.82 31.46 -3.08
C GLU A 439 -4.43 31.09 -3.61
N ARG A 440 -3.66 30.31 -2.85
CA ARG A 440 -2.34 29.80 -3.25
C ARG A 440 -2.43 28.77 -4.38
N PHE A 441 -3.41 27.87 -4.31
CA PHE A 441 -3.66 26.88 -5.34
C PHE A 441 -4.11 27.56 -6.64
N ASP A 442 -5.02 28.52 -6.56
CA ASP A 442 -5.52 29.28 -7.72
C ASP A 442 -4.39 30.11 -8.36
N ALA A 443 -3.52 30.74 -7.57
CA ALA A 443 -2.35 31.47 -8.09
C ALA A 443 -1.34 30.56 -8.81
N GLN A 444 -1.11 29.35 -8.28
CA GLN A 444 -0.16 28.39 -8.84
C GLN A 444 -0.70 27.68 -10.08
N TRP A 445 -2.02 27.48 -10.15
CA TRP A 445 -2.70 26.91 -11.33
C TRP A 445 -2.62 27.84 -12.55
N VAL A 446 -2.62 29.16 -12.31
CA VAL A 446 -2.43 30.18 -13.36
C VAL A 446 -0.99 30.15 -13.91
N GLU A 447 0.02 30.01 -13.06
CA GLU A 447 1.44 29.92 -13.50
C GLU A 447 1.75 28.64 -14.29
N ASP A 448 1.16 27.50 -13.93
CA ASP A 448 1.35 26.24 -14.66
C ASP A 448 0.58 26.19 -16.00
N SER A 449 -0.51 26.95 -16.14
CA SER A 449 -1.24 27.06 -17.41
C SER A 449 -0.48 27.83 -18.50
N ASP A 450 0.35 28.81 -18.14
CA ASP A 450 1.16 29.58 -19.08
C ASP A 450 2.34 28.76 -19.68
N TRP A 451 2.79 27.70 -18.99
CA TRP A 451 3.80 26.77 -19.52
C TRP A 451 3.25 25.80 -20.58
N ALA A 452 1.94 25.51 -20.56
CA ALA A 452 1.32 24.60 -21.52
C ALA A 452 1.24 25.23 -22.93
N ASP A 453 1.00 26.54 -23.01
CA ASP A 453 0.87 27.27 -24.29
C ASP A 453 2.23 27.62 -24.93
N ALA A 454 3.31 27.73 -24.14
CA ALA A 454 4.65 28.02 -24.68
C ALA A 454 5.33 26.83 -25.38
N SER A 455 4.81 25.61 -25.24
CA SER A 455 5.45 24.37 -25.75
C SER A 455 4.88 23.84 -27.08
N ILE A 456 3.93 24.56 -27.69
CA ILE A 456 3.32 24.19 -28.98
C ILE A 456 3.86 25.03 -30.16
N GLY A 457 4.79 25.96 -29.90
CA GLY A 457 5.42 26.78 -30.94
C GLY A 457 6.94 26.77 -30.91
N ASN A 458 7.57 25.72 -31.44
CA ASN A 458 8.80 25.74 -32.26
C ASN A 458 9.26 24.35 -32.65
#